data_AF-A0A519QPV8-F1
#
_entry.id   AF-A0A519QPV8-F1
#
_cell.length_a   1.000
_cell.length_b   1.000
_cell.length_c   1.000
_cell.angle_alpha   90.00
_cell.angle_beta   90.00
_cell.angle_gamma   90.00
#
_symmetry.space_group_name_H-M   'P 1'
#
loop_
_entity.id
_entity.type
_entity.pdbx_description
1 polymer ?
#
loop_
_entity_poly.entity_id
_entity_poly.type
_entity_poly.pdbx_seq_one_letter_code
_entity_poly.pdbx_strand_id
1 'polypeptide(L)'
;MIADFAEVFRQAGSNRWRIGVAAAICTVAIFSVMWNEGGRGLPKPPKVTYITVWDPHRTEAEIVASNIANQRRKERLAAEQAKRDEDVRQMYKTIGRASGMDVDAIEKQAKADQAAEAARERAKLNLPKDTPKQ
;
A
#
# COMPACT_ATOMS: atom_id res chain seq x y z
N MET A 1 56.00 8.83 11.32
CA MET A 1 55.28 8.28 10.15
C MET A 1 56.22 7.89 9.01
N ILE A 2 56.98 8.80 8.38
CA ILE A 2 57.95 8.42 7.32
C ILE A 2 59.13 7.59 7.88
N ALA A 3 59.61 7.93 9.08
CA ALA A 3 60.68 7.18 9.75
C ALA A 3 60.27 5.75 10.15
N ASP A 4 59.03 5.55 10.64
CA ASP A 4 58.49 4.21 10.92
C ASP A 4 58.38 3.36 9.66
N PHE A 5 57.89 3.96 8.56
CA PHE A 5 57.80 3.27 7.29
C PHE A 5 59.18 2.85 6.78
N ALA A 6 60.19 3.72 6.93
CA ALA A 6 61.57 3.42 6.56
C ALA A 6 62.16 2.26 7.40
N GLU A 7 61.86 2.22 8.71
CA GLU A 7 62.35 1.15 9.59
C GLU A 7 61.66 -0.20 9.29
N VAL A 8 60.33 -0.20 9.08
CA VAL A 8 59.59 -1.41 8.66
C VAL A 8 60.05 -1.91 7.29
N PHE A 9 60.32 -1.01 6.34
CA PHE A 9 60.83 -1.37 5.02
C PHE A 9 62.25 -1.96 5.08
N ARG A 10 63.06 -1.52 6.05
CA ARG A 10 64.39 -2.08 6.32
C ARG A 10 64.29 -3.44 6.99
N GLN A 11 63.34 -3.64 7.90
CA GLN A 11 63.07 -4.92 8.60
C GLN A 11 62.50 -6.01 7.69
N ALA A 12 61.83 -5.66 6.58
CA ALA A 12 61.28 -6.61 5.61
C ALA A 12 62.34 -7.45 4.84
N GLY A 13 63.63 -7.26 5.11
CA GLY A 13 64.71 -8.13 4.62
C GLY A 13 64.91 -8.08 3.10
N SER A 14 65.47 -9.15 2.53
CA SER A 14 65.81 -9.23 1.09
C SER A 14 64.59 -9.19 0.16
N ASN A 15 63.40 -9.58 0.65
CA ASN A 15 62.16 -9.65 -0.14
C ASN A 15 61.34 -8.36 -0.13
N ARG A 16 61.83 -7.27 0.49
CA ARG A 16 61.13 -5.97 0.60
C ARG A 16 60.56 -5.44 -0.72
N TRP A 17 61.29 -5.61 -1.81
CA TRP A 17 60.84 -5.19 -3.14
C TRP A 17 59.72 -6.07 -3.71
N ARG A 18 59.74 -7.38 -3.43
CA ARG A 18 58.69 -8.31 -3.90
C ARG A 18 57.38 -8.03 -3.18
N ILE A 19 57.45 -7.79 -1.87
CA ILE A 19 56.28 -7.45 -1.04
C ILE A 19 55.74 -6.07 -1.42
N GLY A 20 56.62 -5.08 -1.60
CA GLY A 20 56.22 -3.74 -2.03
C GLY A 20 55.51 -3.73 -3.40
N VAL A 21 56.04 -4.49 -4.37
CA VAL A 21 55.42 -4.65 -5.69
C VAL A 21 54.08 -5.38 -5.58
N ALA A 22 53.98 -6.45 -4.79
CA ALA A 22 52.72 -7.17 -4.60
C ALA A 22 51.64 -6.27 -3.98
N ALA A 23 51.99 -5.48 -2.95
CA ALA A 23 51.07 -4.53 -2.33
C ALA A 23 50.62 -3.42 -3.29
N ALA A 24 51.55 -2.91 -4.12
CA ALA A 24 51.23 -1.94 -5.16
C ALA A 24 50.27 -2.53 -6.21
N ILE A 25 50.51 -3.77 -6.66
CA ILE A 25 49.63 -4.47 -7.61
C ILE A 25 48.23 -4.64 -7.01
N CYS A 26 48.11 -5.11 -5.77
CA CYS A 26 46.82 -5.25 -5.09
C CYS A 26 46.07 -3.92 -5.02
N THR A 27 46.77 -2.85 -4.69
CA THR A 27 46.17 -1.51 -4.59
C THR A 27 45.69 -1.03 -5.96
N VAL A 28 46.54 -1.09 -6.97
CA VAL A 28 46.20 -0.67 -8.34
C VAL A 28 45.06 -1.51 -8.93
N ALA A 29 45.04 -2.82 -8.65
CA ALA A 29 43.97 -3.70 -9.10
C ALA A 29 42.59 -3.27 -8.56
N ILE A 30 42.50 -2.98 -7.26
CA ILE A 30 41.26 -2.51 -6.63
C ILE A 30 40.80 -1.19 -7.26
N PHE A 31 41.71 -0.21 -7.36
CA PHE A 31 41.36 1.09 -7.94
C PHE A 31 41.02 1.01 -9.44
N SER A 32 41.63 0.09 -10.19
CA SER A 32 41.30 -0.16 -11.59
C SER A 32 39.86 -0.65 -11.77
N VAL A 33 39.42 -1.58 -10.91
CA VAL A 33 38.02 -2.06 -10.94
C VAL A 33 37.06 -0.92 -10.59
N MET A 34 37.34 -0.18 -9.52
CA MET A 34 36.51 0.96 -9.09
C MET A 34 36.41 2.06 -10.15
N TRP A 35 37.49 2.33 -10.89
CA TRP A 35 37.51 3.33 -11.96
C TRP A 35 36.58 2.96 -13.13
N ASN A 36 36.44 1.66 -13.40
CA ASN A 36 35.56 1.16 -14.46
C ASN A 36 34.09 1.09 -14.04
N GLU A 37 33.79 1.17 -12.73
CA GLU A 37 32.43 1.22 -12.19
C GLU A 37 31.84 2.64 -12.22
N GLY A 38 31.99 3.33 -13.34
CA GLY A 38 31.25 4.56 -13.62
C GLY A 38 29.75 4.31 -13.45
N GLY A 39 29.15 4.97 -12.46
CA GLY A 39 27.80 4.68 -11.98
C GLY A 39 26.80 4.56 -13.12
N ARG A 40 26.16 3.39 -13.23
CA ARG A 40 24.96 3.24 -14.06
C ARG A 40 23.95 4.26 -13.55
N GLY A 41 23.72 5.32 -14.32
CA GLY A 41 22.70 6.32 -13.99
C GLY A 41 21.37 5.62 -13.69
N LEU A 42 20.57 6.21 -12.79
CA LEU A 42 19.27 5.65 -12.45
C LEU A 42 18.49 5.30 -13.73
N PRO A 43 17.76 4.18 -13.75
CA PRO A 43 16.95 3.82 -14.90
C PRO A 43 16.04 5.00 -15.27
N LYS A 44 15.90 5.25 -16.58
CA LYS A 44 15.04 6.32 -17.09
C LYS A 44 13.64 6.16 -16.48
N PRO A 45 13.03 7.22 -15.92
CA PRO A 45 11.70 7.12 -15.32
C PRO A 45 10.68 6.60 -16.35
N PRO A 46 9.67 5.82 -15.91
CA PRO A 46 8.67 5.27 -16.80
C PRO A 46 7.86 6.39 -17.48
N LYS A 47 7.46 6.16 -18.73
CA LYS A 47 6.52 7.04 -19.43
C LYS A 47 5.11 6.78 -18.91
N VAL A 48 4.48 7.78 -18.29
CA VAL A 48 3.08 7.70 -17.85
C VAL A 48 2.19 8.35 -18.91
N THR A 49 1.28 7.56 -19.49
CA THR A 49 0.24 8.07 -20.39
C THR A 49 -1.05 8.23 -19.59
N TYR A 50 -1.53 9.46 -19.46
CA TYR A 50 -2.84 9.73 -18.86
C TYR A 50 -3.94 9.57 -19.91
N ILE A 51 -4.95 8.77 -19.60
CA ILE A 51 -6.17 8.64 -20.42
C ILE A 51 -7.25 9.47 -19.73
N THR A 52 -7.59 10.62 -20.31
CA THR A 52 -8.66 11.49 -19.80
C THR A 52 -10.01 11.06 -20.36
N VAL A 53 -10.96 10.73 -19.48
CA VAL A 53 -12.32 10.31 -19.87
C VAL A 53 -13.27 11.50 -20.04
N TRP A 54 -12.92 12.65 -19.46
CA TRP A 54 -13.71 13.88 -19.54
C TRP A 54 -13.10 14.88 -20.49
N ASP A 55 -13.95 15.71 -21.09
CA ASP A 55 -13.53 16.83 -21.91
C ASP A 55 -12.64 17.79 -21.09
N PRO A 56 -11.43 18.12 -21.56
CA PRO A 56 -10.49 18.99 -20.85
C PRO A 56 -10.97 20.45 -20.76
N HIS A 57 -11.96 20.85 -21.54
CA HIS A 57 -12.53 22.20 -21.60
C HIS A 57 -13.91 22.30 -20.94
N ARG A 58 -14.36 21.27 -20.21
CA ARG A 58 -15.62 21.32 -19.48
C ARG A 58 -15.63 22.49 -18.48
N THR A 59 -16.69 23.27 -18.49
CA THR A 59 -16.88 24.41 -17.59
C THR A 59 -17.38 23.95 -16.21
N GLU A 60 -17.12 24.71 -15.15
CA GLU A 60 -17.63 24.39 -13.81
C GLU A 60 -19.16 24.24 -13.77
N ALA A 61 -19.89 25.04 -14.57
CA ALA A 61 -21.34 24.94 -14.69
C ALA A 61 -21.79 23.56 -15.22
N GLU A 62 -21.11 23.04 -16.24
CA GLU A 62 -21.38 21.70 -16.79
C GLU A 62 -21.02 20.59 -15.80
N ILE A 63 -19.96 20.79 -15.01
CA ILE A 63 -19.59 19.86 -13.92
C ILE A 63 -20.71 19.75 -12.92
N VAL A 64 -21.17 20.89 -12.40
CA VAL A 64 -22.23 20.94 -11.39
C VAL A 64 -23.52 20.36 -11.95
N ALA A 65 -23.89 20.71 -13.18
CA ALA A 65 -25.08 20.17 -13.84
C ALA A 65 -25.02 18.64 -13.97
N SER A 66 -23.89 18.10 -14.44
CA SER A 66 -23.71 16.64 -14.59
C SER A 66 -23.71 15.92 -13.24
N ASN A 67 -23.13 16.52 -12.21
CA ASN A 67 -23.13 15.96 -10.86
C ASN A 67 -24.53 15.92 -10.25
N ILE A 68 -25.31 16.99 -10.39
CA ILE A 68 -26.71 17.04 -9.91
C ILE A 68 -27.56 15.99 -10.63
N ALA A 69 -27.44 15.89 -11.96
CA ALA A 69 -28.16 14.88 -12.74
C ALA A 69 -27.80 13.46 -12.30
N ASN A 70 -26.51 13.19 -12.08
CA ASN A 70 -26.04 11.91 -11.58
C ASN A 70 -26.55 11.62 -10.17
N GLN A 71 -26.57 12.63 -9.28
CA GLN A 71 -27.05 12.48 -7.92
C GLN A 71 -28.53 12.11 -7.90
N ARG A 72 -29.36 12.83 -8.68
CA ARG A 72 -30.80 12.51 -8.82
C ARG A 72 -31.02 11.08 -9.34
N ARG A 73 -30.23 10.65 -10.32
CA ARG A 73 -30.30 9.28 -10.84
C ARG A 73 -29.90 8.25 -9.78
N LYS A 74 -28.84 8.49 -9.01
CA LYS A 74 -28.41 7.62 -7.92
C LYS A 74 -29.49 7.51 -6.85
N GLU A 75 -30.05 8.63 -6.42
CA GLU A 75 -31.11 8.69 -5.40
C GLU A 75 -32.36 7.94 -5.86
N ARG A 76 -32.78 8.12 -7.12
CA ARG A 76 -33.91 7.38 -7.69
C ARG A 76 -33.66 5.86 -7.67
N LEU A 77 -32.51 5.43 -8.17
CA LEU A 77 -32.15 4.01 -8.20
C LEU A 77 -32.04 3.42 -6.79
N ALA A 78 -31.47 4.17 -5.84
CA ALA A 78 -31.38 3.76 -4.45
C ALA A 78 -32.77 3.63 -3.81
N ALA A 79 -33.69 4.55 -4.08
CA ALA A 79 -35.06 4.48 -3.59
C ALA A 79 -35.83 3.29 -4.19
N GLU A 80 -35.64 3.01 -5.49
CA GLU A 80 -36.21 1.83 -6.14
C GLU A 80 -35.64 0.53 -5.57
N GLN A 81 -34.33 0.46 -5.35
CA GLN A 81 -33.68 -0.71 -4.77
C GLN A 81 -34.15 -0.94 -3.33
N ALA A 82 -34.23 0.12 -2.51
CA ALA A 82 -34.71 0.01 -1.14
C ALA A 82 -36.15 -0.52 -1.05
N LYS A 83 -37.02 -0.12 -1.99
CA LYS A 83 -38.37 -0.69 -2.10
C LYS A 83 -38.33 -2.18 -2.44
N ARG A 84 -37.56 -2.57 -3.46
CA ARG A 84 -37.41 -3.98 -3.84
C ARG A 84 -36.83 -4.82 -2.72
N ASP A 85 -35.83 -4.33 -2.00
CA ASP A 85 -35.20 -5.02 -0.90
C ASP A 85 -36.19 -5.23 0.26
N GLU A 86 -37.05 -4.24 0.54
CA GLU A 86 -38.11 -4.38 1.52
C GLU A 86 -39.17 -5.39 1.07
N ASP A 87 -39.61 -5.35 -0.19
CA ASP A 87 -40.55 -6.31 -0.75
C ASP A 87 -40.01 -7.75 -0.67
N VAL A 88 -38.75 -7.95 -1.06
CA VAL A 88 -38.06 -9.23 -0.97
C VAL A 88 -37.96 -9.69 0.48
N ARG A 89 -37.58 -8.81 1.40
CA ARG A 89 -37.53 -9.12 2.83
C ARG A 89 -38.89 -9.57 3.33
N GLN A 90 -39.96 -8.83 3.05
CA GLN A 90 -41.32 -9.18 3.49
C GLN A 90 -41.80 -10.50 2.90
N MET A 91 -41.50 -10.76 1.63
CA MET A 91 -41.78 -12.04 0.98
C MET A 91 -41.11 -13.20 1.72
N TYR A 92 -39.82 -13.10 2.02
CA TYR A 92 -39.09 -14.14 2.76
C TYR A 92 -39.58 -14.32 4.20
N LYS A 93 -39.91 -13.22 4.91
CA LYS A 93 -40.54 -13.33 6.23
C LYS A 93 -41.85 -14.09 6.18
N THR A 94 -42.66 -13.83 5.15
CA THR A 94 -43.96 -14.49 4.96
C THR A 94 -43.79 -15.98 4.69
N ILE A 95 -42.86 -16.36 3.79
CA ILE A 95 -42.55 -17.76 3.49
C ILE A 95 -42.02 -18.49 4.74
N GLY A 96 -41.12 -17.85 5.49
CA GLY A 96 -40.57 -18.40 6.73
C GLY A 96 -41.65 -18.68 7.77
N ARG A 97 -42.54 -17.70 8.02
CA ARG A 97 -43.69 -17.87 8.92
C ARG A 97 -44.62 -18.99 8.46
N ALA A 98 -44.94 -19.04 7.17
CA ALA A 98 -45.79 -20.09 6.60
C ALA A 98 -45.17 -21.49 6.71
N SER A 99 -43.84 -21.58 6.71
CA SER A 99 -43.09 -22.83 6.87
C SER A 99 -42.89 -23.22 8.35
N GLY A 100 -43.47 -22.49 9.30
CA GLY A 100 -43.39 -22.76 10.73
C GLY A 100 -42.12 -22.23 11.43
N MET A 101 -41.37 -21.34 10.78
CA MET A 101 -40.18 -20.70 11.37
C MET A 101 -40.57 -19.46 12.20
N ASP A 102 -39.98 -19.31 13.39
CA ASP A 102 -40.14 -18.10 14.22
C ASP A 102 -39.21 -16.98 13.76
N VAL A 103 -39.66 -16.27 12.72
CA VAL A 103 -38.92 -15.17 12.09
C VAL A 103 -38.68 -14.00 13.06
N ASP A 104 -39.60 -13.75 14.00
CA ASP A 104 -39.51 -12.61 14.91
C ASP A 104 -38.45 -12.85 15.99
N ALA A 105 -38.33 -14.08 16.50
CA ALA A 105 -37.23 -14.48 17.39
C ALA A 105 -35.87 -14.38 16.67
N ILE A 106 -35.80 -14.85 15.42
CA ILE A 106 -34.58 -14.77 14.60
C ILE A 106 -34.15 -13.32 14.38
N GLU A 107 -35.08 -12.41 14.07
CA GLU A 107 -34.77 -10.99 13.89
C GLU A 107 -34.28 -10.33 15.17
N LYS A 108 -34.87 -10.68 16.31
CA LYS A 108 -34.45 -10.17 17.62
C LYS A 108 -33.03 -10.60 17.96
N GLN A 109 -32.71 -11.88 17.73
CA GLN A 109 -31.36 -12.41 17.95
C GLN A 109 -30.35 -11.76 16.98
N ALA A 110 -30.68 -11.67 15.69
CA ALA A 110 -29.82 -11.05 14.70
C ALA A 110 -29.50 -9.58 15.03
N LYS A 111 -30.46 -8.80 15.54
CA LYS A 111 -30.22 -7.43 16.00
C LYS A 111 -29.29 -7.38 17.22
N ALA A 112 -29.45 -8.29 18.17
CA ALA A 112 -28.59 -8.37 19.34
C ALA A 112 -27.14 -8.71 18.95
N ASP A 113 -26.97 -9.68 18.05
CA ASP A 113 -25.66 -10.09 17.54
C ASP A 113 -25.00 -8.96 16.75
N GLN A 114 -25.74 -8.27 15.88
CA GLN A 114 -25.22 -7.10 15.14
C GLN A 114 -24.79 -5.96 16.07
N ALA A 115 -25.55 -5.69 17.14
CA ALA A 115 -25.18 -4.67 18.12
C ALA A 115 -23.93 -5.06 18.90
N ALA A 116 -23.79 -6.33 19.28
CA ALA A 116 -22.61 -6.86 19.96
C ALA A 116 -21.36 -6.80 19.06
N GLU A 117 -21.49 -7.19 17.79
CA GLU A 117 -20.40 -7.08 16.81
C GLU A 117 -20.02 -5.62 16.53
N ALA A 118 -20.99 -4.73 16.35
CA ALA A 118 -20.70 -3.30 16.17
C ALA A 118 -19.99 -2.70 17.39
N ALA A 119 -20.34 -3.12 18.62
CA ALA A 119 -19.64 -2.70 19.83
C ALA A 119 -18.20 -3.24 19.89
N ARG A 120 -17.98 -4.50 19.50
CA ARG A 120 -16.64 -5.11 19.40
C ARG A 120 -15.78 -4.39 18.36
N GLU A 121 -16.31 -4.09 17.18
CA GLU A 121 -15.60 -3.36 16.13
C GLU A 121 -15.26 -1.92 16.55
N ARG A 122 -16.20 -1.23 17.21
CA ARG A 122 -15.91 0.09 17.80
C ARG A 122 -14.84 0.03 18.88
N ALA A 123 -14.85 -1.01 19.73
CA ALA A 123 -13.80 -1.20 20.72
C ALA A 123 -12.44 -1.41 20.04
N LYS A 124 -12.33 -2.28 19.02
CA LYS A 124 -11.11 -2.48 18.24
C LYS A 124 -10.61 -1.20 17.55
N LEU A 125 -11.50 -0.37 17.03
CA LEU A 125 -11.15 0.90 16.38
C LEU A 125 -10.63 1.95 17.38
N ASN A 126 -11.12 1.91 18.62
CA ASN A 126 -10.74 2.81 19.70
C ASN A 126 -9.54 2.32 20.52
N LEU A 127 -8.99 1.13 20.25
CA LEU A 127 -7.71 0.73 20.82
C LEU A 127 -6.58 1.57 20.21
N PRO A 128 -5.66 2.14 21.01
CA PRO A 128 -4.44 2.74 20.49
C PRO A 128 -3.70 1.70 19.66
N LYS A 129 -3.51 1.96 18.36
CA LYS A 129 -2.56 1.21 17.55
C LYS A 129 -1.17 1.64 17.99
N ASP A 130 -0.62 1.02 19.03
CA ASP A 130 0.82 0.81 19.21
C ASP A 130 1.15 0.10 20.52
N THR A 131 1.83 -1.03 20.42
CA THR A 131 3.10 -1.18 21.15
C THR A 131 3.99 -2.15 20.37
N PRO A 132 5.18 -1.71 19.91
CA PRO A 132 6.11 -2.56 19.17
C PRO A 132 6.61 -3.70 20.05
N LYS A 133 6.75 -4.89 19.43
CA LYS A 133 7.39 -6.06 20.03
C LYS A 133 8.81 -5.70 20.46
N GLN A 134 9.12 -5.92 21.74
CA GLN A 134 10.50 -6.04 22.23
C GLN A 134 11.09 -7.39 21.78
#